data_AF-A0A852MHA5-F1
#
_entry.id   AF-A0A852MHA5-F1
#
_cell.length_a   1.000
_cell.length_b   1.000
_cell.length_c   1.000
_cell.angle_alpha   90.00
_cell.angle_beta   90.00
_cell.angle_gamma   90.00
#
_symmetry.space_group_name_H-M   'P 1'
#
loop_
_entity.id
_entity.type
_entity.pdbx_description
1 polymer ?
#
loop_
_entity_poly.entity_id
_entity_poly.type
_entity_poly.pdbx_seq_one_letter_code
_entity_poly.pdbx_strand_id
1 'polypeptide(L)'
;FLQASLPVQEYLFMPFDQAHKQYETARHLPPPLYVLFVQASAYGQACDKKLVVAIEGSVEEAKALYKPPEDSQDDESDSDAEEEQTTKRRRPTLGVQLDDKRKEMLKRHPLSVTIDLKCKDENVLHLTFYYLMNLNVMTVKAKVTTAVEMTTAISAGDLLSPDSLLNCLYPGDHGRKTPNPANQFQFDKVGIQTLSDYVTELGHPYVWVQKLGGLHFPKDQPQACCHAVTADNSLSASHMELTVKLLRTRLQSRLALHKQFASLGECLSLCIEPGDECAGAGSACGGEPIDALWTGGDVSSVPCSAKLQAAVVVNPGYSALPPVFSLCLNWKGERNGSNDDNIRAMESEVNVNYKELWGPKPGYQLLTNQLQRLCMVLDVYLETEPHDPSVEGPKEFPQEKMCLRLVRGPMRLKPFKFNYPQGFFSHR
;
A
#
# COMPACT_ATOMS: atom_id res chain seq x y z
N PHE A 1 30.72 -2.05 42.20
CA PHE A 1 29.44 -2.68 42.59
C PHE A 1 28.67 -3.26 41.41
N LEU A 2 28.57 -2.59 40.24
CA LEU A 2 27.91 -3.14 39.03
C LEU A 2 28.59 -4.37 38.40
N GLN A 3 29.92 -4.50 38.52
CA GLN A 3 30.67 -5.60 37.90
C GLN A 3 30.48 -6.95 38.62
N ALA A 4 30.05 -6.93 39.88
CA ALA A 4 29.87 -8.14 40.70
C ALA A 4 28.45 -8.74 40.57
N SER A 5 27.49 -8.00 40.01
CA SER A 5 26.10 -8.45 39.82
C SER A 5 25.83 -9.07 38.45
N LEU A 6 26.73 -8.89 37.47
CA LEU A 6 26.63 -9.44 36.11
C LEU A 6 26.37 -10.95 36.07
N PRO A 7 27.09 -11.81 36.84
CA PRO A 7 26.89 -13.26 36.76
C PRO A 7 25.51 -13.71 37.26
N VAL A 8 24.93 -12.96 38.21
CA VAL A 8 23.60 -13.25 38.79
C VAL A 8 22.49 -12.72 37.88
N GLN A 9 22.71 -11.61 37.17
CA GLN A 9 21.77 -11.06 36.19
C GLN A 9 21.64 -11.94 34.94
N GLU A 10 22.76 -12.48 34.43
CA GLU A 10 22.77 -13.43 33.31
C GLU A 10 22.08 -14.75 33.67
N TYR A 11 22.24 -15.22 34.92
CA TYR A 11 21.59 -16.44 35.42
C TYR A 11 20.07 -16.28 35.59
N LEU A 12 19.57 -15.05 35.79
CA LEU A 12 18.16 -14.74 36.07
C LEU A 12 17.34 -14.29 34.84
N PHE A 13 17.91 -14.30 33.62
CA PHE A 13 17.21 -13.93 32.37
C PHE A 13 16.43 -12.61 32.48
N MET A 14 17.05 -11.56 33.04
CA MET A 14 16.42 -10.25 33.20
C MET A 14 16.28 -9.53 31.84
N PRO A 15 15.06 -9.09 31.43
CA PRO A 15 14.83 -8.39 30.15
C PRO A 15 15.60 -7.06 29.99
N PHE A 16 16.18 -6.54 31.07
CA PHE A 16 16.92 -5.28 31.10
C PHE A 16 18.23 -5.34 30.29
N ASP A 17 18.89 -6.48 30.20
CA ASP A 17 20.16 -6.59 29.45
C ASP A 17 19.95 -6.45 27.94
N GLN A 18 18.84 -6.96 27.40
CA GLN A 18 18.54 -6.81 25.96
C GLN A 18 18.19 -5.37 25.62
N ALA A 19 17.37 -4.71 26.43
CA ALA A 19 17.05 -3.30 26.23
C ALA A 19 18.30 -2.42 26.36
N HIS A 20 19.17 -2.68 27.34
CA HIS A 20 20.41 -1.92 27.53
C HIS A 20 21.38 -2.10 26.34
N LYS A 21 21.58 -3.35 25.90
CA LYS A 21 22.39 -3.67 24.70
C LYS A 21 21.84 -2.95 23.46
N GLN A 22 20.53 -2.89 23.28
CA GLN A 22 19.94 -2.12 22.18
C GLN A 22 20.21 -0.61 22.29
N TYR A 23 20.16 -0.03 23.49
CA TYR A 23 20.52 1.39 23.69
C TYR A 23 22.00 1.69 23.46
N GLU A 24 22.91 0.78 23.80
CA GLU A 24 24.34 0.91 23.48
C GLU A 24 24.56 0.88 21.97
N THR A 25 23.93 -0.05 21.27
CA THR A 25 23.95 -0.13 19.81
C THR A 25 23.32 1.12 19.17
N ALA A 26 22.25 1.66 19.75
CA ALA A 26 21.55 2.84 19.26
C ALA A 26 22.44 4.09 19.20
N ARG A 27 23.51 4.17 20.01
CA ARG A 27 24.48 5.29 19.97
C ARG A 27 25.20 5.41 18.63
N HIS A 28 25.27 4.33 17.86
CA HIS A 28 25.92 4.29 16.55
C HIS A 28 24.93 4.47 15.39
N LEU A 29 23.64 4.69 15.67
CA LEU A 29 22.63 4.94 14.64
C LEU A 29 22.76 6.36 14.06
N PRO A 30 22.46 6.55 12.77
CA PRO A 30 22.24 7.86 12.18
C PRO A 30 21.14 8.62 12.92
N PRO A 31 21.19 9.97 12.97
CA PRO A 31 20.20 10.76 13.71
C PRO A 31 18.73 10.43 13.36
N PRO A 32 18.34 10.25 12.07
CA PRO A 32 16.96 9.91 11.74
C PRO A 32 16.51 8.54 12.26
N LEU A 33 17.40 7.54 12.20
CA LEU A 33 17.12 6.19 12.72
C LEU A 33 17.09 6.16 14.26
N TYR A 34 17.93 6.98 14.90
CA TYR A 34 17.91 7.13 16.36
C TYR A 34 16.58 7.73 16.85
N VAL A 35 16.12 8.80 16.19
CA VAL A 35 14.80 9.40 16.50
C VAL A 35 13.69 8.37 16.32
N LEU A 36 13.69 7.64 15.21
CA LEU A 36 12.72 6.58 14.96
C LEU A 36 12.74 5.51 16.07
N PHE A 37 13.92 5.04 16.47
CA PHE A 37 14.10 4.03 17.52
C PHE A 37 13.55 4.50 18.87
N VAL A 38 13.89 5.73 19.29
CA VAL A 38 13.43 6.31 20.56
C VAL A 38 11.91 6.48 20.56
N GLN A 39 11.35 7.02 19.47
CA GLN A 39 9.90 7.25 19.35
C GLN A 39 9.12 5.94 19.30
N ALA A 40 9.59 4.95 18.54
CA ALA A 40 8.94 3.64 18.45
C ALA A 40 9.01 2.89 19.79
N SER A 41 10.15 2.94 20.46
CA SER A 41 10.33 2.33 21.79
C SER A 41 9.45 2.99 22.84
N ALA A 42 9.37 4.33 22.85
CA ALA A 42 8.49 5.07 23.74
C ALA A 42 7.01 4.74 23.50
N TYR A 43 6.58 4.69 22.24
CA TYR A 43 5.20 4.33 21.89
C TYR A 43 4.85 2.87 22.26
N GLY A 44 5.78 1.94 22.04
CA GLY A 44 5.59 0.53 22.42
C GLY A 44 5.44 0.34 23.94
N GLN A 45 6.18 1.11 24.74
CA GLN A 45 6.08 1.09 26.20
C GLN A 45 4.82 1.79 26.72
N ALA A 46 4.44 2.92 26.13
CA ALA A 46 3.35 3.77 26.61
C ALA A 46 1.96 3.34 26.14
N CYS A 47 1.83 2.95 24.87
CA CYS A 47 0.53 2.80 24.21
C CYS A 47 0.29 1.38 23.68
N ASP A 48 1.32 0.69 23.18
CA ASP A 48 1.13 -0.56 22.44
C ASP A 48 2.21 -1.62 22.70
N LYS A 49 1.95 -2.51 23.65
CA LYS A 49 2.84 -3.64 23.99
C LYS A 49 3.01 -4.68 22.86
N LYS A 50 2.23 -4.59 21.77
CA LYS A 50 2.33 -5.48 20.61
C LYS A 50 3.28 -4.96 19.53
N LEU A 51 3.94 -3.84 19.78
CA LEU A 51 5.00 -3.27 18.95
C LEU A 51 6.35 -3.71 19.52
N VAL A 52 7.18 -4.35 18.70
CA VAL A 52 8.55 -4.74 19.05
C VAL A 52 9.52 -3.99 18.15
N VAL A 53 10.59 -3.46 18.72
CA VAL A 53 11.64 -2.74 17.99
C VAL A 53 12.97 -3.47 18.17
N ALA A 54 13.73 -3.60 17.09
CA ALA A 54 15.09 -4.12 17.12
C ALA A 54 16.01 -3.31 16.19
N ILE A 55 17.31 -3.43 16.43
CA ILE A 55 18.35 -2.84 15.58
C ILE A 55 19.10 -4.00 14.94
N GLU A 56 19.22 -3.97 13.61
CA GLU A 56 19.88 -5.01 12.81
C GLU A 56 21.05 -4.41 12.03
N GLY A 57 22.17 -5.13 11.97
CA GLY A 57 23.35 -4.74 11.20
C GLY A 57 24.67 -4.96 11.95
N SER A 58 25.78 -4.61 11.30
CA SER A 58 27.12 -4.64 11.94
C SER A 58 27.42 -3.33 12.65
N VAL A 59 27.73 -3.45 13.94
CA VAL A 59 28.14 -2.31 14.77
C VAL A 59 29.58 -1.90 14.45
N GLU A 60 30.41 -2.84 14.01
CA GLU A 60 31.81 -2.64 13.65
C GLU A 60 31.93 -1.75 12.41
N GLU A 61 31.14 -2.03 11.37
CA GLU A 61 31.10 -1.22 10.15
C GLU A 61 30.55 0.19 10.43
N ALA A 62 29.54 0.29 11.29
CA ALA A 62 29.01 1.59 11.70
C ALA A 62 30.05 2.43 12.45
N LYS A 63 30.84 1.82 13.35
CA LYS A 63 31.95 2.50 14.04
C LYS A 63 33.05 2.93 13.08
N ALA A 64 33.34 2.14 12.04
CA ALA A 64 34.34 2.47 11.03
C ALA A 64 33.96 3.72 10.21
N LEU A 65 32.65 3.97 10.00
CA LEU A 65 32.18 5.17 9.29
C LEU A 65 32.34 6.47 10.08
N TYR A 66 32.41 6.40 11.42
CA TYR A 66 32.59 7.56 12.30
C TYR A 66 34.05 7.81 12.68
N LYS A 67 34.96 6.88 12.38
CA LYS A 67 36.38 7.20 12.46
C LYS A 67 36.66 8.27 11.40
N PRO A 68 37.18 9.44 11.77
CA PRO A 68 37.76 10.35 10.79
C PRO A 68 38.75 9.53 9.94
N PRO A 69 38.93 9.84 8.65
CA PRO A 69 40.11 9.34 7.95
C PRO A 69 41.29 9.80 8.81
N GLU A 70 42.01 8.86 9.43
CA GLU A 70 43.25 9.18 10.11
C GLU A 70 44.11 9.92 9.08
N ASP A 71 44.60 11.09 9.46
CA ASP A 71 45.53 11.90 8.69
C ASP A 71 46.55 10.98 8.03
N SER A 72 46.42 10.80 6.71
CA SER A 72 47.52 10.30 5.91
C SER A 72 48.56 11.40 5.92
N GLN A 73 49.39 11.39 6.97
CA GLN A 73 50.61 12.16 7.04
C GLN A 73 51.41 11.86 5.78
N ASP A 74 51.81 12.95 5.13
CA ASP A 74 52.78 13.00 4.07
C ASP A 74 54.07 12.27 4.50
N ASP A 75 54.27 11.04 4.01
CA ASP A 75 55.60 10.46 3.90
C ASP A 75 56.00 10.49 2.42
N GLU A 76 56.42 11.68 1.97
CA GLU A 76 57.32 11.87 0.84
C GLU A 76 58.62 11.13 1.15
N SER A 77 58.67 9.84 0.83
CA SER A 77 59.90 9.05 0.86
C SER A 77 60.38 8.83 -0.55
N ASP A 78 61.27 9.72 -0.94
CA ASP A 78 62.10 9.70 -2.15
C ASP A 78 62.84 8.36 -2.25
N SER A 79 62.57 7.60 -3.31
CA SER A 79 63.37 6.44 -3.69
C SER A 79 63.33 6.27 -5.20
N ASP A 80 64.32 6.89 -5.81
CA ASP A 80 64.82 6.75 -7.17
C ASP A 80 65.12 5.27 -7.49
N ALA A 81 64.36 4.68 -8.41
CA ALA A 81 64.73 3.46 -9.12
C ALA A 81 63.93 3.38 -10.43
N GLU A 82 64.60 3.69 -11.53
CA GLU A 82 64.11 3.43 -12.87
C GLU A 82 63.83 1.94 -13.05
N GLU A 83 62.61 1.61 -13.52
CA GLU A 83 62.43 0.51 -14.47
C GLU A 83 61.14 0.72 -15.28
N GLU A 84 61.33 1.01 -16.56
CA GLU A 84 60.30 0.95 -17.60
C GLU A 84 59.73 -0.48 -17.69
N GLN A 85 58.47 -0.67 -17.27
CA GLN A 85 57.64 -1.73 -17.85
C GLN A 85 56.22 -1.23 -18.16
N THR A 86 55.99 -1.17 -19.47
CA THR A 86 54.74 -0.87 -20.12
C THR A 86 53.64 -1.88 -19.77
N THR A 87 52.66 -1.50 -18.96
CA THR A 87 51.28 -2.00 -19.16
C THR A 87 50.28 -0.86 -19.02
N LYS A 88 49.60 -0.58 -20.12
CA LYS A 88 48.64 0.50 -20.32
C LYS A 88 47.58 0.47 -19.22
N ARG A 89 47.69 1.36 -18.23
CA ARG A 89 46.57 1.77 -17.35
C ARG A 89 45.43 2.22 -18.25
N ARG A 90 44.47 1.32 -18.51
CA ARG A 90 43.19 1.65 -19.14
C ARG A 90 42.58 2.78 -18.32
N ARG A 91 42.51 3.99 -18.88
CA ARG A 91 41.65 5.06 -18.35
C ARG A 91 40.27 4.43 -18.12
N PRO A 92 39.69 4.54 -16.91
CA PRO A 92 38.32 4.11 -16.69
C PRO A 92 37.44 4.82 -17.72
N THR A 93 36.69 4.06 -18.50
CA THR A 93 35.67 4.59 -19.40
C THR A 93 34.68 5.39 -18.54
N LEU A 94 34.31 6.61 -18.96
CA LEU A 94 33.43 7.52 -18.22
C LEU A 94 32.16 6.84 -17.67
N GLY A 95 31.62 5.84 -18.37
CA GLY A 95 30.49 5.03 -17.90
C GLY A 95 30.76 4.25 -16.61
N VAL A 96 31.94 3.64 -16.45
CA VAL A 96 32.31 2.89 -15.24
C VAL A 96 32.42 3.83 -14.04
N GLN A 97 32.93 5.05 -14.24
CA GLN A 97 33.01 6.05 -13.18
C GLN A 97 31.63 6.57 -12.74
N LEU A 98 30.65 6.63 -13.65
CA LEU A 98 29.30 7.03 -13.30
C LEU A 98 28.58 5.93 -12.54
N ASP A 99 28.78 4.66 -12.89
CA ASP A 99 28.18 3.52 -12.16
C ASP A 99 28.75 3.36 -10.76
N ASP A 100 30.05 3.58 -10.58
CA ASP A 100 30.67 3.60 -9.24
C ASP A 100 30.12 4.76 -8.39
N LYS A 101 29.97 5.96 -8.98
CA LYS A 101 29.31 7.10 -8.32
C LYS A 101 27.85 6.84 -7.97
N ARG A 102 27.11 6.15 -8.84
CA ARG A 102 25.71 5.74 -8.57
C ARG A 102 25.64 4.81 -7.37
N LYS A 103 26.48 3.77 -7.33
CA LYS A 103 26.55 2.83 -6.20
C LYS A 103 26.96 3.52 -4.91
N GLU A 104 27.92 4.43 -4.98
CA GLU A 104 28.33 5.24 -3.84
C GLU A 104 27.18 6.11 -3.32
N MET A 105 26.45 6.80 -4.20
CA MET A 105 25.27 7.58 -3.82
C MET A 105 24.15 6.75 -3.21
N LEU A 106 23.95 5.50 -3.66
CA LEU A 106 22.93 4.59 -3.15
C LEU A 106 23.40 3.74 -1.97
N LYS A 107 24.59 4.03 -1.41
CA LYS A 107 25.15 3.31 -0.27
C LYS A 107 24.25 3.43 0.96
N ARG A 108 23.88 2.27 1.50
CA ARG A 108 23.09 2.18 2.74
C ARG A 108 23.99 2.30 3.96
N HIS A 109 23.40 2.80 5.03
CA HIS A 109 23.98 2.67 6.34
C HIS A 109 23.98 1.19 6.79
N PRO A 110 25.08 0.68 7.39
CA PRO A 110 25.21 -0.72 7.80
C PRO A 110 24.26 -1.13 8.94
N LEU A 111 23.80 -0.16 9.75
CA LEU A 111 22.73 -0.38 10.72
C LEU A 111 21.37 0.03 10.15
N SER A 112 20.38 -0.78 10.48
CA SER A 112 18.96 -0.65 10.14
C SER A 112 18.10 -0.86 11.38
N VAL A 113 16.88 -0.32 11.37
CA VAL A 113 15.93 -0.47 12.48
C VAL A 113 14.76 -1.34 12.00
N THR A 114 14.39 -2.36 12.75
CA THR A 114 13.23 -3.20 12.49
C THR A 114 12.11 -2.91 13.48
N ILE A 115 10.88 -2.79 12.98
CA ILE A 115 9.67 -2.61 13.76
C ILE A 115 8.68 -3.71 13.38
N ASP A 116 8.30 -4.51 14.36
CA ASP A 116 7.35 -5.60 14.20
C ASP A 116 6.03 -5.25 14.88
N LEU A 117 4.96 -5.23 14.08
CA LEU A 117 3.60 -4.94 14.55
C LEU A 117 2.79 -6.22 14.60
N LYS A 118 2.58 -6.77 15.80
CA LYS A 118 1.71 -7.94 16.00
C LYS A 118 0.24 -7.50 16.01
N CYS A 119 -0.57 -8.04 15.12
CA CYS A 119 -2.02 -7.79 15.07
C CYS A 119 -2.79 -8.76 15.99
N LYS A 120 -4.11 -8.57 16.12
CA LYS A 120 -4.96 -9.43 16.96
C LYS A 120 -5.15 -10.84 16.39
N ASP A 121 -4.89 -11.02 15.10
CA ASP A 121 -5.12 -12.26 14.35
C ASP A 121 -3.84 -13.10 14.20
N GLU A 122 -2.89 -12.98 15.14
CA GLU A 122 -1.53 -13.60 15.09
C GLU A 122 -0.66 -13.24 13.87
N ASN A 123 -1.14 -12.36 12.98
CA ASN A 123 -0.37 -11.84 11.85
C ASN A 123 0.62 -10.76 12.31
N VAL A 124 1.81 -10.77 11.71
CA VAL A 124 2.89 -9.82 12.03
C VAL A 124 3.27 -9.04 10.77
N LEU A 125 3.29 -7.70 10.89
CA LEU A 125 3.85 -6.83 9.87
C LEU A 125 5.26 -6.42 10.31
N HIS A 126 6.26 -6.87 9.55
CA HIS A 126 7.66 -6.55 9.72
C HIS A 126 8.01 -5.34 8.85
N LEU A 127 8.60 -4.32 9.45
CA LEU A 127 9.05 -3.11 8.77
C LEU A 127 10.54 -2.93 9.01
N THR A 128 11.35 -2.97 7.96
CA THR A 128 12.79 -2.72 8.04
C THR A 128 13.12 -1.36 7.46
N PHE A 129 13.68 -0.48 8.28
CA PHE A 129 14.06 0.88 7.91
C PHE A 129 15.55 0.97 7.62
N TYR A 130 15.89 1.44 6.43
CA TYR A 130 17.26 1.73 6.03
C TYR A 130 17.47 3.24 5.92
N TYR A 131 18.73 3.67 5.98
CA TYR A 131 19.10 5.06 5.79
C TYR A 131 20.13 5.20 4.68
N LEU A 132 19.86 6.09 3.73
CA LEU A 132 20.75 6.43 2.62
C LEU A 132 21.48 7.72 3.00
N MET A 133 22.74 7.59 3.43
CA MET A 133 23.51 8.70 3.98
C MET A 133 23.74 9.84 2.98
N ASN A 134 24.04 9.51 1.72
CA ASN A 134 24.35 10.50 0.67
C ASN A 134 23.10 11.22 0.15
N LEU A 135 21.95 10.55 0.18
CA LEU A 135 20.66 11.10 -0.24
C LEU A 135 19.89 11.77 0.93
N ASN A 136 20.34 11.56 2.17
CA ASN A 136 19.67 12.01 3.39
C ASN A 136 18.17 11.62 3.41
N VAL A 137 17.89 10.34 3.11
CA VAL A 137 16.53 9.79 3.00
C VAL A 137 16.49 8.44 3.70
N MET A 138 15.41 8.21 4.45
CA MET A 138 15.09 6.88 4.98
C MET A 138 14.24 6.07 3.99
N THR A 139 14.42 4.78 3.93
CA THR A 139 13.58 3.87 3.14
C THR A 139 13.00 2.78 4.02
N VAL A 140 11.88 2.20 3.61
CA VAL A 140 11.26 1.09 4.34
C VAL A 140 11.01 -0.09 3.40
N LYS A 141 11.24 -1.30 3.92
CA LYS A 141 10.74 -2.55 3.34
C LYS A 141 9.71 -3.16 4.25
N ALA A 142 8.61 -3.63 3.66
CA ALA A 142 7.54 -4.29 4.38
C ALA A 142 7.57 -5.79 4.10
N LYS A 143 7.30 -6.60 5.10
CA LYS A 143 7.05 -8.04 4.94
C LYS A 143 5.92 -8.45 5.87
N VAL A 144 4.96 -9.20 5.34
CA VAL A 144 3.85 -9.74 6.14
C VAL A 144 4.11 -11.21 6.40
N THR A 145 4.06 -11.60 7.66
CA THR A 145 4.06 -13.00 8.08
C THR A 145 2.67 -13.33 8.60
N THR A 146 1.97 -14.22 7.92
CA THR A 146 0.65 -14.70 8.34
C THR A 146 0.77 -16.02 9.09
N ALA A 147 -0.06 -16.23 10.11
CA ALA A 147 -0.03 -17.46 10.92
C ALA A 147 -0.52 -18.71 10.18
N VAL A 148 -1.31 -18.52 9.12
CA VAL A 148 -1.77 -19.57 8.21
C VAL A 148 -1.16 -19.27 6.85
N GLU A 149 -0.58 -20.28 6.19
CA GLU A 149 -0.20 -20.17 4.79
C GLU A 149 -1.47 -19.90 3.98
N MET A 150 -1.63 -18.66 3.54
CA MET A 150 -2.72 -18.29 2.65
C MET A 150 -2.36 -18.80 1.26
N THR A 151 -3.20 -19.68 0.70
CA THR A 151 -3.16 -19.95 -0.73
C THR A 151 -3.43 -18.63 -1.44
N THR A 152 -2.45 -18.16 -2.19
CA THR A 152 -2.62 -17.00 -3.05
C THR A 152 -3.71 -17.35 -4.05
N ALA A 153 -4.92 -16.81 -3.86
CA ALA A 153 -5.90 -16.82 -4.93
C ALA A 153 -5.25 -16.16 -6.14
N ILE A 154 -5.44 -16.72 -7.33
CA ILE A 154 -4.83 -16.22 -8.58
C ILE A 154 -5.13 -14.70 -8.77
N SER A 155 -6.24 -14.23 -8.22
CA SER A 155 -6.71 -12.84 -8.23
C SER A 155 -6.19 -11.94 -7.07
N ALA A 156 -5.41 -12.46 -6.12
CA ALA A 156 -4.96 -11.72 -4.93
C ALA A 156 -3.47 -11.29 -4.98
N GLY A 157 -2.80 -11.53 -6.11
CA GLY A 157 -1.33 -11.54 -6.23
C GLY A 157 -0.60 -10.29 -5.71
N ASP A 158 -1.19 -9.10 -5.85
CA ASP A 158 -0.56 -7.85 -5.43
C ASP A 158 -1.06 -7.30 -4.06
N LEU A 159 -2.01 -7.94 -3.38
CA LEU A 159 -2.59 -7.35 -2.15
C LEU A 159 -1.66 -7.39 -0.94
N LEU A 160 -0.82 -8.42 -0.87
CA LEU A 160 0.14 -8.65 0.21
C LEU A 160 1.58 -8.54 -0.29
N SER A 161 1.79 -8.05 -1.52
CA SER A 161 3.13 -7.87 -2.05
C SER A 161 3.88 -6.84 -1.18
N PRO A 162 5.17 -7.10 -0.88
CA PRO A 162 5.97 -6.19 -0.05
C PRO A 162 6.13 -4.79 -0.69
N ASP A 163 6.01 -4.72 -2.02
CA ASP A 163 6.26 -3.50 -2.80
C ASP A 163 5.03 -2.57 -2.86
N SER A 164 3.81 -3.10 -2.75
CA SER A 164 2.58 -2.29 -2.90
C SER A 164 1.75 -2.11 -1.62
N LEU A 165 2.04 -2.90 -0.58
CA LEU A 165 1.27 -2.93 0.67
C LEU A 165 1.06 -1.54 1.30
N LEU A 166 2.12 -0.74 1.33
CA LEU A 166 2.18 0.55 2.00
C LEU A 166 1.94 1.75 1.07
N ASN A 167 1.64 1.51 -0.21
CA ASN A 167 1.34 2.56 -1.17
C ASN A 167 0.11 3.37 -0.73
N CYS A 168 0.20 4.69 -0.83
CA CYS A 168 -0.86 5.61 -0.45
C CYS A 168 -1.34 5.42 1.00
N LEU A 169 -0.45 5.09 1.94
CA LEU A 169 -0.78 5.12 3.37
C LEU A 169 -1.21 6.55 3.76
N TYR A 170 -0.48 7.54 3.25
CA TYR A 170 -0.92 8.93 3.19
C TYR A 170 -1.39 9.26 1.77
N PRO A 171 -2.37 10.15 1.59
CA PRO A 171 -2.90 10.48 0.26
C PRO A 171 -1.80 10.96 -0.68
N GLY A 172 -1.67 10.31 -1.85
CA GLY A 172 -0.70 10.66 -2.89
C GLY A 172 0.75 10.21 -2.64
N ASP A 173 1.02 9.48 -1.55
CA ASP A 173 2.35 8.98 -1.24
C ASP A 173 2.60 7.60 -1.86
N HIS A 174 3.18 7.59 -3.06
CA HIS A 174 3.48 6.36 -3.79
C HIS A 174 4.86 5.77 -3.49
N GLY A 175 5.73 6.50 -2.76
CA GLY A 175 7.09 6.03 -2.46
C GLY A 175 7.98 5.79 -3.70
N ARG A 176 7.64 6.37 -4.86
CA ARG A 176 8.43 6.24 -6.12
C ARG A 176 9.33 7.45 -6.40
N LYS A 177 9.05 8.58 -5.75
CA LYS A 177 9.79 9.84 -5.89
C LYS A 177 10.60 10.10 -4.63
N THR A 178 11.73 10.79 -4.78
CA THR A 178 12.53 11.21 -3.63
C THR A 178 11.84 12.37 -2.89
N PRO A 179 11.69 12.29 -1.56
CA PRO A 179 11.11 13.40 -0.78
C PRO A 179 11.99 14.65 -0.72
N ASN A 180 13.29 14.52 -0.97
CA ASN A 180 14.26 15.61 -0.87
C ASN A 180 14.51 16.23 -2.26
N PRO A 181 14.15 17.50 -2.51
CA PRO A 181 14.40 18.16 -3.79
C PRO A 181 15.88 18.21 -4.18
N ALA A 182 16.80 18.23 -3.21
CA ALA A 182 18.24 18.25 -3.50
C ALA A 182 18.69 16.99 -4.27
N ASN A 183 18.03 15.86 -4.05
CA ASN A 183 18.38 14.59 -4.68
C ASN A 183 18.09 14.61 -6.18
N GLN A 184 17.14 15.42 -6.65
CA GLN A 184 16.88 15.57 -8.09
C GLN A 184 18.13 16.09 -8.81
N PHE A 185 18.78 17.14 -8.26
CA PHE A 185 20.02 17.67 -8.81
C PHE A 185 21.19 16.69 -8.69
N GLN A 186 21.21 15.85 -7.65
CA GLN A 186 22.23 14.83 -7.51
C GLN A 186 22.03 13.70 -8.54
N PHE A 187 20.79 13.28 -8.78
CA PHE A 187 20.44 12.27 -9.78
C PHE A 187 20.75 12.74 -11.21
N ASP A 188 20.49 14.01 -11.52
CA ASP A 188 20.84 14.59 -12.82
C ASP A 188 22.36 14.54 -13.07
N LYS A 189 23.18 14.74 -12.02
CA LYS A 189 24.64 14.66 -12.11
C LYS A 189 25.18 13.25 -12.38
N VAL A 190 24.48 12.22 -11.93
CA VAL A 190 24.87 10.81 -12.14
C VAL A 190 24.04 10.09 -13.20
N GLY A 191 23.11 10.80 -13.86
CA GLY A 191 22.23 10.27 -14.88
C GLY A 191 21.28 9.18 -14.37
N ILE A 192 20.76 9.30 -13.15
CA ILE A 192 19.66 8.46 -12.65
C ILE A 192 18.35 9.11 -13.09
N GLN A 193 17.60 8.46 -13.97
CA GLN A 193 16.34 9.01 -14.49
C GLN A 193 15.15 8.72 -13.56
N THR A 194 15.09 7.50 -13.02
CA THR A 194 13.97 7.06 -12.16
C THR A 194 14.50 6.28 -10.97
N LEU A 195 14.04 6.63 -9.76
CA LEU A 195 14.43 5.93 -8.53
C LEU A 195 13.77 4.54 -8.43
N SER A 196 12.66 4.32 -9.13
CA SER A 196 11.82 3.11 -9.04
C SER A 196 12.59 1.81 -9.26
N ASP A 197 13.58 1.79 -10.15
CA ASP A 197 14.39 0.59 -10.44
C ASP A 197 15.21 0.14 -9.22
N TYR A 198 15.57 1.09 -8.36
CA TYR A 198 16.34 0.85 -7.15
C TYR A 198 15.46 0.64 -5.91
N VAL A 199 14.17 0.93 -5.99
CA VAL A 199 13.25 0.85 -4.84
C VAL A 199 13.06 -0.59 -4.35
N THR A 200 13.00 -1.57 -5.25
CA THR A 200 12.91 -3.00 -4.85
C THR A 200 14.14 -3.42 -4.04
N GLU A 201 15.31 -2.89 -4.38
CA GLU A 201 16.55 -3.18 -3.67
C GLU A 201 16.66 -2.39 -2.37
N LEU A 202 16.46 -1.07 -2.41
CA LEU A 202 16.73 -0.11 -1.31
C LEU A 202 15.55 0.05 -0.34
N GLY A 203 14.34 -0.28 -0.76
CA GLY A 203 13.09 0.04 -0.08
C GLY A 203 12.45 1.35 -0.56
N HIS A 204 11.21 1.59 -0.14
CA HIS A 204 10.41 2.73 -0.57
C HIS A 204 10.67 3.97 0.29
N PRO A 205 11.08 5.11 -0.29
CA PRO A 205 11.24 6.37 0.42
C PRO A 205 9.90 7.11 0.59
N TYR A 206 8.99 6.56 1.40
CA TYR A 206 7.73 7.25 1.68
C TYR A 206 7.94 8.54 2.48
N VAL A 207 7.03 9.50 2.32
CA VAL A 207 7.04 10.77 3.05
C VAL A 207 6.73 10.55 4.52
N TRP A 208 5.80 9.64 4.85
CA TRP A 208 5.47 9.34 6.25
C TRP A 208 6.67 8.75 7.00
N VAL A 209 7.53 7.98 6.33
CA VAL A 209 8.75 7.42 6.92
C VAL A 209 9.68 8.54 7.34
N GLN A 210 9.91 9.54 6.48
CA GLN A 210 10.75 10.70 6.80
C GLN A 210 10.24 11.41 8.05
N LYS A 211 8.93 11.64 8.13
CA LYS A 211 8.29 12.29 9.28
C LYS A 211 8.48 11.54 10.59
N LEU A 212 8.48 10.20 10.56
CA LEU A 212 8.73 9.39 11.76
C LEU A 212 10.17 9.53 12.28
N GLY A 213 11.14 9.71 11.40
CA GLY A 213 12.55 9.99 11.78
C GLY A 213 12.86 11.48 11.94
N GLY A 214 11.84 12.34 11.99
CA GLY A 214 11.99 13.79 12.17
C GLY A 214 12.41 14.56 10.92
N LEU A 215 12.67 13.90 9.78
CA LEU A 215 13.04 14.58 8.54
C LEU A 215 11.82 15.28 7.92
N HIS A 216 11.89 16.59 7.76
CA HIS A 216 10.84 17.40 7.15
C HIS A 216 11.31 18.02 5.83
N PHE A 217 10.68 17.65 4.72
CA PHE A 217 10.95 18.24 3.40
C PHE A 217 9.80 19.16 2.99
N PRO A 218 10.09 20.34 2.39
CA PRO A 218 9.06 21.20 1.83
C PRO A 218 8.22 20.44 0.80
N LYS A 219 6.89 20.58 0.87
CA LYS A 219 5.99 20.00 -0.14
C LYS A 219 5.89 20.92 -1.36
N ASP A 220 5.66 20.35 -2.54
CA ASP A 220 5.39 21.06 -3.79
C ASP A 220 4.12 21.95 -3.77
N GLN A 221 3.32 21.87 -2.70
CA GLN A 221 2.13 22.69 -2.48
C GLN A 221 2.34 23.62 -1.28
N PRO A 222 2.21 24.95 -1.42
CA PRO A 222 2.49 25.90 -0.36
C PRO A 222 1.37 25.84 0.70
N GLN A 223 1.58 25.01 1.73
CA GLN A 223 0.94 25.23 3.02
C GLN A 223 1.91 26.01 3.91
N ALA A 224 1.39 27.07 4.51
CA ALA A 224 2.13 28.12 5.22
C ALA A 224 2.87 27.58 6.45
N CYS A 225 4.12 27.14 6.29
CA CYS A 225 5.14 27.19 7.35
C CYS A 225 6.53 26.85 6.77
N CYS A 226 7.33 27.91 6.63
CA CYS A 226 8.73 27.87 6.26
C CYS A 226 9.60 27.48 7.47
N HIS A 227 9.91 26.20 7.65
CA HIS A 227 10.96 25.78 8.60
C HIS A 227 11.98 24.85 7.91
N ALA A 228 13.26 25.12 8.21
CA ALA A 228 14.41 24.36 7.73
C ALA A 228 14.36 22.90 8.20
N VAL A 229 15.03 22.02 7.47
CA VAL A 229 15.07 20.57 7.73
C VAL A 229 15.88 20.30 9.01
N THR A 230 15.20 20.23 10.16
CA THR A 230 15.75 19.74 11.43
C THR A 230 14.89 18.60 11.97
N ALA A 231 15.54 17.61 12.58
CA ALA A 231 14.84 16.49 13.19
C ALA A 231 14.10 16.93 14.47
N ASP A 232 12.80 17.18 14.36
CA ASP A 232 11.98 17.63 15.49
C ASP A 232 11.25 16.46 16.18
N ASN A 233 11.64 16.19 17.43
CA ASN A 233 11.09 15.10 18.25
C ASN A 233 9.59 15.25 18.58
N SER A 234 9.07 16.47 18.64
CA SER A 234 7.66 16.75 18.96
C SER A 234 6.73 16.37 17.81
N LEU A 235 7.16 16.60 16.56
CA LEU A 235 6.42 16.22 15.37
C LEU A 235 6.39 14.71 15.20
N SER A 236 7.51 14.00 15.44
CA SER A 236 7.54 12.54 15.29
C SER A 236 6.58 11.81 16.24
N ALA A 237 6.38 12.31 17.46
CA ALA A 237 5.53 11.66 18.47
C ALA A 237 4.04 11.63 18.07
N SER A 238 3.48 12.76 17.59
CA SER A 238 2.08 12.80 17.16
C SER A 238 1.83 11.98 15.89
N HIS A 239 2.82 11.92 15.00
CA HIS A 239 2.73 11.13 13.77
C HIS A 239 2.90 9.63 14.02
N MET A 240 3.61 9.22 15.09
CA MET A 240 3.82 7.81 15.43
C MET A 240 2.49 7.08 15.67
N GLU A 241 1.65 7.61 16.57
CA GLU A 241 0.36 6.98 16.90
C GLU A 241 -0.55 6.86 15.67
N LEU A 242 -0.69 7.95 14.91
CA LEU A 242 -1.53 7.98 13.71
C LEU A 242 -1.02 6.97 12.67
N THR A 243 0.29 6.92 12.44
CA THR A 243 0.88 6.04 11.44
C THR A 243 0.77 4.58 11.84
N VAL A 244 1.02 4.23 13.11
CA VAL A 244 0.84 2.86 13.60
C VAL A 244 -0.63 2.42 13.49
N LYS A 245 -1.59 3.31 13.80
CA LYS A 245 -3.02 3.02 13.58
C LYS A 245 -3.32 2.75 12.10
N LEU A 246 -2.83 3.61 11.19
CA LEU A 246 -3.04 3.43 9.75
C LEU A 246 -2.40 2.14 9.22
N LEU A 247 -1.19 1.78 9.68
CA LEU A 247 -0.53 0.53 9.31
C LEU A 247 -1.35 -0.69 9.75
N ARG A 248 -1.89 -0.68 10.97
CA ARG A 248 -2.76 -1.75 11.46
C ARG A 248 -4.05 -1.84 10.66
N THR A 249 -4.72 -0.72 10.41
CA THR A 249 -5.94 -0.67 9.59
C THR A 249 -5.67 -1.17 8.16
N ARG A 250 -4.54 -0.77 7.57
CA ARG A 250 -4.12 -1.20 6.23
C ARG A 250 -3.90 -2.71 6.16
N LEU A 251 -3.16 -3.28 7.12
CA LEU A 251 -2.92 -4.72 7.15
C LEU A 251 -4.24 -5.49 7.29
N GLN A 252 -5.11 -5.05 8.20
CA GLN A 252 -6.42 -5.67 8.40
C GLN A 252 -7.32 -5.58 7.17
N SER A 253 -7.35 -4.42 6.51
CA SER A 253 -8.19 -4.22 5.32
C SER A 253 -7.71 -5.07 4.14
N ARG A 254 -6.39 -5.20 3.93
CA ARG A 254 -5.79 -6.07 2.91
C ARG A 254 -6.04 -7.55 3.19
N LEU A 255 -5.87 -8.00 4.45
CA LEU A 255 -6.17 -9.38 4.83
C LEU A 255 -7.67 -9.71 4.68
N ALA A 256 -8.55 -8.76 4.99
CA ALA A 256 -9.98 -8.91 4.79
C ALA A 256 -10.33 -9.02 3.29
N LEU A 257 -9.73 -8.17 2.45
CA LEU A 257 -9.87 -8.27 0.98
C LEU A 257 -9.36 -9.60 0.44
N HIS A 258 -8.20 -10.07 0.92
CA HIS A 258 -7.65 -11.36 0.51
C HIS A 258 -8.63 -12.51 0.82
N LYS A 259 -9.22 -12.52 2.03
CA LYS A 259 -10.25 -13.50 2.40
C LYS A 259 -11.50 -13.38 1.52
N GLN A 260 -11.92 -12.16 1.20
CA GLN A 260 -13.07 -11.92 0.33
C GLN A 260 -12.81 -12.43 -1.09
N PHE A 261 -11.65 -12.16 -1.69
CA PHE A 261 -11.33 -12.66 -3.02
C PHE A 261 -11.14 -14.16 -3.07
N ALA A 262 -10.58 -14.78 -2.02
CA ALA A 262 -10.55 -16.23 -1.93
C ALA A 262 -11.98 -16.83 -1.96
N SER A 263 -12.92 -16.23 -1.22
CA SER A 263 -14.32 -16.67 -1.23
C SER A 263 -15.07 -16.35 -2.53
N LEU A 264 -14.75 -15.22 -3.18
CA LEU A 264 -15.41 -14.78 -4.42
C LEU A 264 -14.89 -15.55 -5.64
N GLY A 265 -13.61 -15.92 -5.68
CA GLY A 265 -13.01 -16.68 -6.78
C GLY A 265 -13.58 -18.09 -6.94
N GLU A 266 -14.19 -18.65 -5.88
CA GLU A 266 -14.94 -19.91 -5.96
C GLU A 266 -16.34 -19.75 -6.57
N CYS A 267 -16.88 -18.52 -6.60
CA CYS A 267 -18.25 -18.23 -7.02
C CYS A 267 -18.32 -17.43 -8.33
N LEU A 268 -17.24 -16.73 -8.72
CA LEU A 268 -17.21 -15.73 -9.80
C LEU A 268 -16.01 -15.92 -10.73
N SER A 269 -16.24 -15.76 -12.03
CA SER A 269 -15.16 -15.64 -13.02
C SER A 269 -14.55 -14.24 -12.93
N LEU A 270 -13.61 -14.05 -12.02
CA LEU A 270 -12.83 -12.82 -11.89
C LEU A 270 -11.65 -12.86 -12.88
N CYS A 271 -11.60 -11.94 -13.84
CA CYS A 271 -10.47 -11.78 -14.76
C CYS A 271 -9.75 -10.47 -14.40
N ILE A 272 -8.51 -10.58 -13.91
CA ILE A 272 -7.66 -9.41 -13.66
C ILE A 272 -6.72 -9.28 -14.85
N GLU A 273 -6.92 -8.25 -15.68
CA GLU A 273 -6.02 -7.93 -16.78
C GLU A 273 -5.02 -6.85 -16.33
N PRO A 274 -3.70 -7.03 -16.55
CA PRO A 274 -2.73 -5.95 -16.41
C PRO A 274 -2.90 -4.96 -17.57
N GLY A 275 -3.22 -3.70 -17.27
CA GLY A 275 -3.45 -2.67 -18.29
C GLY A 275 -2.15 -2.07 -18.85
N ASP A 276 -1.92 -2.18 -20.17
CA ASP A 276 -0.87 -1.44 -20.88
C ASP A 276 -1.20 0.06 -20.94
N GLU A 277 -0.16 0.90 -20.78
CA GLU A 277 -0.21 2.36 -20.83
C GLU A 277 -0.85 2.89 -22.13
N CYS A 278 -2.08 3.43 -22.04
CA CYS A 278 -2.64 4.27 -23.10
C CYS A 278 -2.40 5.76 -22.81
N ALA A 279 -1.57 6.38 -23.65
CA ALA A 279 -1.30 7.80 -23.68
C ALA A 279 -2.54 8.64 -24.07
N GLY A 280 -2.90 9.65 -23.27
CA GLY A 280 -3.91 10.64 -23.67
C GLY A 280 -4.56 11.45 -22.54
N ALA A 281 -3.87 12.51 -22.10
CA ALA A 281 -4.38 13.73 -21.46
C ALA A 281 -5.49 13.66 -20.36
N GLY A 282 -5.07 13.89 -19.11
CA GLY A 282 -5.84 14.68 -18.14
C GLY A 282 -6.34 13.96 -16.88
N SER A 283 -5.67 14.25 -15.74
CA SER A 283 -6.01 13.86 -14.36
C SER A 283 -5.55 12.46 -13.92
N ALA A 284 -4.30 12.41 -13.45
CA ALA A 284 -3.64 11.24 -12.88
C ALA A 284 -4.30 10.77 -11.57
N CYS A 285 -5.23 9.82 -11.70
CA CYS A 285 -5.70 8.97 -10.62
C CYS A 285 -5.39 7.53 -11.06
N GLY A 286 -4.17 7.06 -10.81
CA GLY A 286 -3.76 5.70 -11.16
C GLY A 286 -4.47 4.70 -10.26
N GLY A 287 -5.55 4.12 -10.76
CA GLY A 287 -6.24 2.96 -10.20
C GLY A 287 -6.66 2.08 -11.37
N GLU A 288 -6.06 0.91 -11.47
CA GLU A 288 -6.33 -0.06 -12.52
C GLU A 288 -7.73 -0.69 -12.31
N PRO A 289 -8.50 -0.94 -13.39
CA PRO A 289 -9.81 -1.57 -13.31
C PRO A 289 -9.69 -3.09 -13.10
N ILE A 290 -10.53 -3.65 -12.23
CA ILE A 290 -10.73 -5.09 -12.07
C ILE A 290 -11.98 -5.48 -12.85
N ASP A 291 -11.86 -6.35 -13.85
CA ASP A 291 -13.02 -6.86 -14.59
C ASP A 291 -13.61 -8.11 -13.89
N ALA A 292 -14.79 -7.95 -13.29
CA ALA A 292 -15.57 -9.08 -12.79
C ALA A 292 -16.56 -9.52 -13.88
N LEU A 293 -16.36 -10.73 -14.42
CA LEU A 293 -17.30 -11.37 -15.35
C LEU A 293 -18.28 -12.24 -14.54
N TRP A 294 -19.55 -11.84 -14.55
CA TRP A 294 -20.59 -12.59 -13.85
C TRP A 294 -21.21 -13.63 -14.79
N THR A 295 -20.99 -14.90 -14.46
CA THR A 295 -21.80 -16.02 -14.99
C THR A 295 -22.56 -16.61 -13.81
N GLY A 296 -23.84 -16.27 -13.66
CA GLY A 296 -24.70 -16.91 -12.67
C GLY A 296 -24.72 -18.43 -12.93
N GLY A 297 -24.40 -19.22 -11.91
CA GLY A 297 -24.43 -20.68 -11.99
C GLY A 297 -25.58 -21.26 -11.16
N ASP A 298 -26.36 -22.14 -11.79
CA ASP A 298 -26.57 -23.48 -11.21
C ASP A 298 -26.85 -24.51 -12.32
N VAL A 299 -26.50 -25.76 -12.04
CA VAL A 299 -26.59 -26.92 -12.92
C VAL A 299 -28.06 -27.27 -13.18
N SER A 300 -28.67 -26.65 -14.20
CA SER A 300 -29.77 -27.21 -14.99
C SER A 300 -30.03 -26.35 -16.25
N SER A 301 -29.43 -26.77 -17.37
CA SER A 301 -29.98 -26.65 -18.72
C SER A 301 -30.67 -25.32 -19.16
N VAL A 302 -30.10 -24.13 -18.99
CA VAL A 302 -30.25 -22.98 -19.93
C VAL A 302 -29.06 -22.01 -19.75
N PRO A 303 -28.36 -21.56 -20.81
CA PRO A 303 -27.45 -20.42 -20.67
C PRO A 303 -28.24 -19.17 -20.29
N CYS A 304 -27.91 -18.52 -19.17
CA CYS A 304 -28.45 -17.19 -18.85
C CYS A 304 -28.11 -16.23 -19.99
N SER A 305 -29.13 -15.65 -20.64
CA SER A 305 -28.97 -14.75 -21.77
C SER A 305 -28.41 -13.37 -21.38
N ALA A 306 -28.46 -13.03 -20.09
CA ALA A 306 -27.99 -11.78 -19.53
C ALA A 306 -26.61 -11.96 -18.88
N LYS A 307 -25.64 -11.12 -19.29
CA LYS A 307 -24.29 -11.08 -18.71
C LYS A 307 -23.97 -9.66 -18.25
N LEU A 308 -23.72 -9.48 -16.96
CA LEU A 308 -23.27 -8.21 -16.40
C LEU A 308 -21.75 -8.26 -16.24
N GLN A 309 -21.06 -7.27 -16.80
CA GLN A 309 -19.65 -6.99 -16.55
C GLN A 309 -19.59 -5.79 -15.60
N ALA A 310 -18.79 -5.93 -14.53
CA ALA A 310 -18.58 -4.87 -13.56
C ALA A 310 -17.07 -4.61 -13.43
N ALA A 311 -16.62 -3.46 -13.93
CA ALA A 311 -15.27 -2.98 -13.71
C ALA A 311 -15.18 -2.30 -12.34
N VAL A 312 -14.29 -2.76 -11.46
CA VAL A 312 -14.18 -2.30 -10.07
C VAL A 312 -12.80 -1.71 -9.82
N VAL A 313 -12.75 -0.46 -9.37
CA VAL A 313 -11.50 0.20 -8.97
C VAL A 313 -11.41 0.21 -7.44
N VAL A 314 -10.36 -0.42 -6.89
CA VAL A 314 -10.11 -0.49 -5.45
C VAL A 314 -8.88 0.34 -5.10
N ASN A 315 -9.07 1.45 -4.38
CA ASN A 315 -7.96 2.27 -3.90
C ASN A 315 -7.19 1.53 -2.77
N PRO A 316 -5.85 1.63 -2.69
CA PRO A 316 -5.07 1.10 -1.56
C PRO A 316 -5.60 1.54 -0.18
N GLY A 317 -6.24 2.71 -0.10
CA GLY A 317 -6.97 3.21 1.07
C GLY A 317 -8.31 2.53 1.35
N TYR A 318 -8.53 1.30 0.89
CA TYR A 318 -9.75 0.52 1.13
C TYR A 318 -10.12 0.49 2.62
N SER A 319 -11.42 0.60 2.92
CA SER A 319 -12.06 0.90 4.22
C SER A 319 -12.08 2.37 4.66
N ALA A 320 -11.28 3.24 4.05
CA ALA A 320 -11.43 4.70 4.17
C ALA A 320 -12.04 5.31 2.90
N LEU A 321 -11.72 4.72 1.74
CA LEU A 321 -12.29 5.07 0.43
C LEU A 321 -13.08 3.87 -0.12
N PRO A 322 -14.27 4.09 -0.70
CA PRO A 322 -15.08 3.03 -1.28
C PRO A 322 -14.50 2.57 -2.63
N PRO A 323 -14.65 1.28 -2.99
CA PRO A 323 -14.52 0.84 -4.36
C PRO A 323 -15.55 1.53 -5.28
N VAL A 324 -15.15 1.76 -6.52
CA VAL A 324 -16.00 2.39 -7.55
C VAL A 324 -16.25 1.39 -8.68
N PHE A 325 -17.50 1.32 -9.12
CA PHE A 325 -18.02 0.37 -10.11
C PHE A 325 -18.39 1.08 -11.41
N SER A 326 -18.11 0.44 -12.54
CA SER A 326 -18.65 0.78 -13.86
C SER A 326 -19.30 -0.47 -14.45
N LEU A 327 -20.51 -0.34 -14.99
CA LEU A 327 -21.34 -1.48 -15.37
C LEU A 327 -21.58 -1.54 -16.88
N CYS A 328 -21.49 -2.73 -17.44
CA CYS A 328 -21.92 -3.04 -18.80
C CYS A 328 -22.75 -4.33 -18.80
N LEU A 329 -24.02 -4.22 -19.19
CA LEU A 329 -24.94 -5.35 -19.30
C LEU A 329 -25.07 -5.74 -20.76
N ASN A 330 -24.67 -6.97 -21.09
CA ASN A 330 -24.94 -7.59 -22.37
C ASN A 330 -26.20 -8.45 -22.25
N TRP A 331 -27.34 -7.85 -22.58
CA TRP A 331 -28.65 -8.49 -22.62
C TRP A 331 -29.56 -7.72 -23.58
N LYS A 332 -30.01 -8.38 -24.66
CA LYS A 332 -30.78 -7.75 -25.75
C LYS A 332 -30.05 -6.53 -26.34
N GLY A 333 -28.74 -6.65 -26.49
CA GLY A 333 -27.82 -5.56 -26.85
C GLY A 333 -26.91 -5.17 -25.69
N GLU A 334 -26.00 -4.24 -25.96
CA GLU A 334 -25.07 -3.71 -24.97
C GLU A 334 -25.66 -2.46 -24.29
N ARG A 335 -25.86 -2.54 -22.98
CA ARG A 335 -26.39 -1.46 -22.15
C ARG A 335 -25.35 -1.04 -21.11
N ASN A 336 -25.04 0.25 -21.04
CA ASN A 336 -24.05 0.83 -20.15
C ASN A 336 -24.55 2.18 -19.59
N GLY A 337 -23.78 2.79 -18.70
CA GLY A 337 -24.15 4.07 -18.08
C GLY A 337 -24.30 5.25 -19.04
N SER A 338 -23.94 5.14 -20.33
CA SER A 338 -24.13 6.19 -21.34
C SER A 338 -25.45 6.07 -22.10
N ASN A 339 -25.98 4.85 -22.27
CA ASN A 339 -27.15 4.57 -23.11
C ASN A 339 -28.39 4.08 -22.33
N ASP A 340 -28.25 3.72 -21.04
CA ASP A 340 -29.36 3.32 -20.18
C ASP A 340 -29.30 4.01 -18.81
N ASP A 341 -30.32 4.82 -18.52
CA ASP A 341 -30.46 5.55 -17.27
C ASP A 341 -30.64 4.61 -16.05
N ASN A 342 -31.17 3.40 -16.25
CA ASN A 342 -31.28 2.42 -15.17
C ASN A 342 -29.93 1.80 -14.82
N ILE A 343 -29.02 1.62 -15.78
CA ILE A 343 -27.65 1.20 -15.50
C ILE A 343 -26.93 2.29 -14.70
N ARG A 344 -27.07 3.57 -15.10
CA ARG A 344 -26.52 4.70 -14.33
C ARG A 344 -27.11 4.79 -12.91
N ALA A 345 -28.40 4.45 -12.75
CA ALA A 345 -29.03 4.40 -11.44
C ALA A 345 -28.52 3.22 -10.58
N MET A 346 -28.25 2.05 -11.18
CA MET A 346 -27.58 0.93 -10.50
C MET A 346 -26.16 1.32 -10.04
N GLU A 347 -25.38 1.99 -10.91
CA GLU A 347 -24.06 2.52 -10.57
C GLU A 347 -24.14 3.51 -9.40
N SER A 348 -25.10 4.44 -9.43
CA SER A 348 -25.32 5.38 -8.32
C SER A 348 -25.66 4.67 -7.01
N GLU A 349 -26.46 3.61 -7.05
CA GLU A 349 -26.85 2.85 -5.85
C GLU A 349 -25.65 2.19 -5.16
N VAL A 350 -24.66 1.71 -5.91
CA VAL A 350 -23.44 1.09 -5.35
C VAL A 350 -22.33 2.10 -5.06
N ASN A 351 -22.18 3.15 -5.88
CA ASN A 351 -21.07 4.10 -5.82
C ASN A 351 -21.34 5.34 -4.98
N VAL A 352 -22.58 5.85 -4.95
CA VAL A 352 -22.94 7.09 -4.22
C VAL A 352 -23.54 6.73 -2.88
N ASN A 353 -24.37 5.69 -2.84
CA ASN A 353 -25.08 5.26 -1.64
C ASN A 353 -24.31 4.20 -0.82
N TYR A 354 -23.02 4.00 -1.11
CA TYR A 354 -22.14 3.05 -0.42
C TYR A 354 -22.12 3.18 1.11
N LYS A 355 -22.44 4.37 1.66
CA LYS A 355 -22.50 4.60 3.11
C LYS A 355 -23.53 3.72 3.81
N GLU A 356 -24.62 3.36 3.12
CA GLU A 356 -25.64 2.42 3.61
C GLU A 356 -25.09 0.98 3.69
N LEU A 357 -24.03 0.68 2.94
CA LEU A 357 -23.41 -0.63 2.80
C LEU A 357 -22.17 -0.81 3.69
N TRP A 358 -21.76 0.22 4.44
CA TRP A 358 -20.53 0.22 5.23
C TRP A 358 -20.56 -0.77 6.41
N GLY A 359 -21.76 -1.11 6.90
CA GLY A 359 -21.93 -2.02 8.02
C GLY A 359 -21.27 -1.51 9.33
N PRO A 360 -21.03 -2.40 10.32
CA PRO A 360 -20.37 -2.03 11.56
C PRO A 360 -18.90 -1.67 11.33
N LYS A 361 -18.40 -0.66 12.06
CA LYS A 361 -16.98 -0.30 12.04
C LYS A 361 -16.13 -1.50 12.46
N PRO A 362 -14.99 -1.77 11.78
CA PRO A 362 -14.28 -0.89 10.83
C PRO A 362 -14.75 -0.93 9.37
N GLY A 363 -15.75 -1.75 9.00
CA GLY A 363 -16.36 -1.71 7.66
C GLY A 363 -15.56 -2.41 6.54
N TYR A 364 -14.78 -3.45 6.86
CA TYR A 364 -13.97 -4.17 5.87
C TYR A 364 -14.80 -4.95 4.82
N GLN A 365 -16.10 -5.13 5.03
CA GLN A 365 -17.02 -5.87 4.14
C GLN A 365 -17.73 -4.98 3.10
N LEU A 366 -17.24 -3.77 2.86
CA LEU A 366 -17.90 -2.84 1.94
C LEU A 366 -17.99 -3.40 0.52
N LEU A 367 -16.90 -3.99 0.00
CA LEU A 367 -16.85 -4.54 -1.35
C LEU A 367 -17.88 -5.67 -1.54
N THR A 368 -17.91 -6.65 -0.65
CA THR A 368 -18.88 -7.76 -0.68
C THR A 368 -20.31 -7.25 -0.54
N ASN A 369 -20.56 -6.24 0.29
CA ASN A 369 -21.88 -5.61 0.40
C ASN A 369 -22.29 -4.85 -0.87
N GLN A 370 -21.35 -4.18 -1.55
CA GLN A 370 -21.59 -3.55 -2.86
C GLN A 370 -21.91 -4.59 -3.93
N LEU A 371 -21.19 -5.71 -3.96
CA LEU A 371 -21.47 -6.82 -4.87
C LEU A 371 -22.83 -7.45 -4.61
N GLN A 372 -23.17 -7.72 -3.34
CA GLN A 372 -24.48 -8.24 -2.99
C GLN A 372 -25.60 -7.28 -3.38
N ARG A 373 -25.40 -5.97 -3.14
CA ARG A 373 -26.35 -4.93 -3.57
C ARG A 373 -26.49 -4.91 -5.09
N LEU A 374 -25.38 -5.05 -5.82
CA LEU A 374 -25.37 -5.10 -7.28
C LEU A 374 -26.18 -6.28 -7.81
N CYS A 375 -26.01 -7.48 -7.26
CA CYS A 375 -26.82 -8.65 -7.63
C CYS A 375 -28.31 -8.39 -7.38
N MET A 376 -28.67 -7.83 -6.22
CA MET A 376 -30.06 -7.51 -5.89
C MET A 376 -30.69 -6.50 -6.87
N VAL A 377 -29.95 -5.48 -7.29
CA VAL A 377 -30.47 -4.49 -8.25
C VAL A 377 -30.49 -5.01 -9.68
N LEU A 378 -29.61 -5.96 -10.05
CA LEU A 378 -29.66 -6.67 -11.32
C LEU A 378 -30.90 -7.56 -11.41
N ASP A 379 -31.24 -8.30 -10.35
CA ASP A 379 -32.50 -9.06 -10.28
C ASP A 379 -33.70 -8.14 -10.55
N VAL A 380 -33.80 -7.03 -9.81
CA VAL A 380 -34.86 -6.04 -10.01
C VAL A 380 -34.85 -5.49 -11.44
N TYR A 381 -33.68 -5.24 -12.02
CA TYR A 381 -33.55 -4.77 -13.39
C TYR A 381 -34.17 -5.78 -14.38
N LEU A 382 -33.84 -7.05 -14.27
CA LEU A 382 -34.30 -8.10 -15.20
C LEU A 382 -35.80 -8.41 -14.99
N GLU A 383 -36.24 -8.53 -13.74
CA GLU A 383 -37.62 -8.90 -13.37
C GLU A 383 -38.65 -7.81 -13.74
N THR A 384 -38.25 -6.54 -13.62
CA THR A 384 -39.12 -5.39 -13.90
C THR A 384 -39.07 -4.94 -15.35
N GLU A 385 -38.33 -5.63 -16.22
CA GLU A 385 -38.35 -5.34 -17.65
C GLU A 385 -39.77 -5.56 -18.22
N PRO A 386 -40.30 -4.61 -19.02
CA PRO A 386 -41.59 -4.80 -19.65
C PRO A 386 -41.59 -6.03 -20.55
N HIS A 387 -42.61 -6.87 -20.43
CA HIS A 387 -42.80 -8.01 -21.30
C HIS A 387 -43.21 -7.52 -22.69
N ASP A 388 -42.56 -8.03 -23.72
CA ASP A 388 -42.96 -7.79 -25.10
C ASP A 388 -44.20 -8.64 -25.39
N PRO A 389 -45.39 -8.03 -25.64
CA PRO A 389 -46.62 -8.78 -25.88
C PRO A 389 -46.59 -9.57 -27.20
N SER A 390 -45.60 -9.36 -28.06
CA SER A 390 -45.44 -10.10 -29.32
C SER A 390 -44.75 -11.46 -29.17
N VAL A 391 -44.15 -11.74 -28.00
CA VAL A 391 -43.43 -13.00 -27.72
C VAL A 391 -44.33 -13.92 -26.90
N GLU A 392 -44.87 -14.97 -27.52
CA GLU A 392 -45.64 -16.01 -26.81
C GLU A 392 -44.68 -16.88 -25.96
N GLY A 393 -44.79 -16.76 -24.63
CA GLY A 393 -44.02 -17.56 -23.69
C GLY A 393 -43.98 -16.94 -22.29
N PRO A 394 -43.60 -17.71 -21.25
CA PRO A 394 -43.39 -17.15 -19.92
C PRO A 394 -42.27 -16.10 -19.95
N LYS A 395 -42.34 -15.10 -19.06
CA LYS A 395 -41.26 -14.13 -18.89
C LYS A 395 -39.95 -14.88 -18.62
N GLU A 396 -38.91 -14.48 -19.33
CA GLU A 396 -37.54 -15.01 -19.16
C GLU A 396 -37.04 -14.87 -17.71
N PHE A 397 -37.42 -13.77 -17.04
CA PHE A 397 -37.14 -13.53 -15.63
C PHE A 397 -38.46 -13.29 -14.87
N PRO A 398 -38.90 -14.24 -14.01
CA PRO A 398 -40.13 -14.10 -13.25
C PRO A 398 -39.95 -13.07 -12.13
N GLN A 399 -41.01 -12.31 -11.83
CA GLN A 399 -40.94 -11.30 -10.77
C GLN A 399 -41.05 -11.95 -9.39
N GLU A 400 -39.94 -11.98 -8.66
CA GLU A 400 -39.83 -12.52 -7.31
C GLU A 400 -39.67 -11.42 -6.27
N LYS A 401 -39.01 -10.30 -6.64
CA LYS A 401 -38.80 -9.18 -5.72
C LYS A 401 -40.07 -8.35 -5.57
N MET A 402 -40.44 -8.08 -4.32
CA MET A 402 -41.54 -7.20 -3.96
C MET A 402 -41.20 -5.75 -4.30
N CYS A 403 -41.86 -5.18 -5.30
CA CYS A 403 -41.71 -3.78 -5.73
C CYS A 403 -43.05 -3.05 -5.61
N LEU A 404 -43.11 -1.94 -4.86
CA LEU A 404 -44.35 -1.16 -4.70
C LEU A 404 -44.83 -0.52 -6.01
N ARG A 405 -43.87 -0.13 -6.86
CA ARG A 405 -44.10 0.50 -8.16
C ARG A 405 -42.94 0.14 -9.09
N LEU A 406 -43.25 -0.20 -10.35
CA LEU A 406 -42.24 -0.66 -11.31
C LEU A 406 -41.43 0.46 -11.95
N VAL A 407 -42.05 1.63 -12.19
CA VAL A 407 -41.41 2.77 -12.84
C VAL A 407 -41.84 4.10 -12.22
N ARG A 408 -40.91 5.05 -12.13
CA ARG A 408 -41.16 6.41 -11.64
C ARG A 408 -40.49 7.47 -12.51
N GLY A 409 -41.19 8.59 -12.71
CA GLY A 409 -40.68 9.79 -13.37
C GLY A 409 -40.54 9.67 -14.90
N PRO A 410 -40.09 10.75 -15.57
CA PRO A 410 -39.95 10.79 -17.03
C PRO A 410 -38.93 9.78 -17.57
N MET A 411 -37.86 9.54 -16.81
CA MET A 411 -36.79 8.59 -17.15
C MET A 411 -37.16 7.13 -16.84
N ARG A 412 -38.39 6.88 -16.38
CA ARG A 412 -38.94 5.55 -16.06
C ARG A 412 -38.02 4.70 -15.18
N LEU A 413 -37.41 5.33 -14.17
CA LEU A 413 -36.44 4.67 -13.29
C LEU A 413 -37.09 3.52 -12.51
N LYS A 414 -36.35 2.42 -12.39
CA LYS A 414 -36.72 1.23 -11.61
C LYS A 414 -36.49 1.42 -10.10
N PRO A 415 -37.11 0.62 -9.22
CA PRO A 415 -37.03 0.77 -7.78
C PRO A 415 -35.78 0.07 -7.19
N PHE A 416 -34.63 0.73 -7.14
CA PHE A 416 -33.39 0.09 -6.66
C PHE A 416 -33.14 0.18 -5.13
N LYS A 417 -33.92 0.98 -4.40
CA LYS A 417 -33.74 1.13 -2.95
C LYS A 417 -34.43 0.01 -2.20
N PHE A 418 -33.65 -0.88 -1.59
CA PHE A 418 -34.14 -1.94 -0.71
C PHE A 418 -34.41 -1.45 0.72
N ASN A 419 -35.60 -1.72 1.25
CA ASN A 419 -35.96 -1.43 2.63
C ASN A 419 -35.84 -2.68 3.50
N TYR A 420 -34.73 -2.81 4.25
CA TYR A 420 -34.45 -3.97 5.09
C TYR A 420 -35.55 -4.35 6.08
N PRO A 421 -36.19 -3.43 6.84
CA PRO A 421 -37.18 -3.81 7.84
C PRO A 421 -38.47 -4.39 7.25
N GLN A 422 -38.77 -4.06 5.99
CA GLN A 422 -40.05 -4.37 5.34
C GLN A 422 -39.90 -5.30 4.13
N GLY A 423 -38.67 -5.58 3.69
CA GLY A 423 -38.39 -6.59 2.66
C GLY A 423 -38.84 -6.23 1.25
N PHE A 424 -38.96 -4.94 0.90
CA PHE A 424 -39.38 -4.51 -0.44
C PHE A 424 -38.50 -3.44 -1.06
N PHE A 425 -38.59 -3.34 -2.38
CA PHE A 425 -37.92 -2.34 -3.22
C PHE A 425 -38.81 -1.12 -3.48
N SER A 426 -38.18 0.04 -3.39
CA SER A 426 -38.78 1.36 -3.59
C SER A 426 -37.91 2.22 -4.51
N HIS A 427 -38.50 3.27 -5.08
CA HIS A 427 -37.72 4.28 -5.76
C HIS A 427 -36.98 5.16 -4.74
N ARG A 428 -35.80 5.64 -5.12
CA ARG A 428 -35.09 6.70 -4.40
C ARG A 428 -35.92 7.99 -4.36
#